data_AF-A0A401PCN6-F1
#
_entry.id   AF-A0A401PCN6-F1
#
_cell.length_a   1.000
_cell.length_b   1.000
_cell.length_c   1.000
_cell.angle_alpha   90.00
_cell.angle_beta   90.00
_cell.angle_gamma   90.00
#
_symmetry.space_group_name_H-M   'P 1'
#
loop_
_entity.id
_entity.type
_entity.pdbx_description
1 polymer ?
#
loop_
_entity_poly.entity_id
_entity_poly.type
_entity_poly.pdbx_seq_one_letter_code
_entity_poly.pdbx_strand_id
1 'polypeptide(L)'
;MRSAGTREQGDWESICTVNMNEWITKKPLEWEKYLNKEVKVTADEKNAYQGWVFTVDPVSGSIVLVNFVDTGKVSVVTIMGHAIQTVELISEGENNTTEKLSALFMPVAAKVYSNEELGQRKSSLKSWLEKNRIPVTEQGDQHTVLCVAGVLTVSPPYNPEDCNSSNEIILSRVQSLINCNPDADHKTD
;
A
#
# COMPACT_ATOMS: atom_id res chain seq x y z
N MET A 1 17.79 -23.10 -74.34
CA MET A 1 17.57 -21.77 -73.75
C MET A 1 16.52 -21.91 -72.66
N ARG A 2 16.93 -22.00 -71.39
CA ARG A 2 16.03 -22.04 -70.23
C ARG A 2 16.12 -20.69 -69.52
N SER A 3 14.99 -20.00 -69.40
CA SER A 3 14.87 -18.72 -68.71
C SER A 3 14.90 -18.96 -67.20
N ALA A 4 15.84 -18.33 -66.50
CA ALA A 4 15.96 -18.39 -65.05
C ALA A 4 15.01 -17.36 -64.42
N GLY A 5 14.08 -17.82 -63.60
CA GLY A 5 13.21 -16.97 -62.80
C GLY A 5 13.97 -16.37 -61.62
N THR A 6 14.01 -15.04 -61.57
CA THR A 6 14.51 -14.27 -60.42
C THR A 6 13.51 -14.39 -59.28
N ARG A 7 13.94 -15.00 -58.17
CA ARG A 7 13.13 -15.13 -56.95
C ARG A 7 13.42 -13.89 -56.10
N GLU A 8 12.44 -13.00 -55.96
CA GLU A 8 12.51 -11.86 -55.05
C GLU A 8 12.67 -12.39 -53.62
N GLN A 9 13.81 -12.06 -53.02
CA GLN A 9 14.14 -12.38 -51.64
C GLN A 9 13.61 -11.21 -50.80
N GLY A 10 12.39 -11.37 -50.30
CA GLY A 10 11.78 -10.41 -49.39
C GLY A 10 12.63 -10.26 -48.13
N ASP A 11 12.90 -9.02 -47.77
CA ASP A 11 13.63 -8.62 -46.57
C ASP A 11 12.72 -8.78 -45.34
N TRP A 12 12.79 -9.95 -44.70
CA TRP A 12 12.04 -10.29 -43.48
C TRP A 12 12.80 -9.90 -42.19
N GLU A 13 14.02 -9.37 -42.29
CA GLU A 13 14.83 -8.96 -41.14
C GLU A 13 14.43 -7.57 -40.59
N SER A 14 13.60 -6.82 -41.32
CA SER A 14 13.18 -5.46 -40.96
C SER A 14 11.91 -5.34 -40.08
N ILE A 15 11.36 -6.44 -39.54
CA ILE A 15 10.06 -6.41 -38.81
C ILE A 15 10.19 -6.43 -37.26
N CYS A 16 11.38 -6.63 -36.68
CA CYS A 16 11.51 -6.79 -35.23
C CYS A 16 12.60 -5.92 -34.58
N THR A 17 12.76 -4.65 -34.96
CA THR A 17 13.37 -3.67 -34.04
C THR A 17 12.31 -3.25 -33.02
N VAL A 18 12.09 -4.10 -32.01
CA VAL A 18 11.52 -3.64 -30.75
C VAL A 18 12.46 -2.53 -30.29
N ASN A 19 11.98 -1.29 -30.27
CA ASN A 19 12.70 -0.17 -29.69
C ASN A 19 12.88 -0.49 -28.20
N MET A 20 13.98 -1.14 -27.87
CA MET A 20 14.20 -1.70 -26.55
C MET A 20 14.50 -0.51 -25.65
N ASN A 21 13.49 -0.13 -24.85
CA ASN A 21 13.58 1.00 -23.93
C ASN A 21 14.83 0.83 -23.04
N GLU A 22 15.73 1.81 -23.04
CA GLU A 22 16.99 1.75 -22.29
C GLU A 22 16.74 1.44 -20.80
N TRP A 23 15.64 1.95 -20.25
CA TRP A 23 15.26 1.74 -18.86
C TRP A 23 15.04 0.26 -18.50
N ILE A 24 14.30 -0.49 -19.32
CA ILE A 24 13.96 -1.90 -19.02
C ILE A 24 15.18 -2.82 -19.15
N THR A 25 16.23 -2.36 -19.83
CA THR A 25 17.49 -3.10 -19.99
C THR A 25 18.47 -2.94 -18.84
N LYS A 26 18.22 -1.99 -17.93
CA LYS A 26 19.08 -1.74 -16.76
C LYS A 26 19.02 -2.93 -15.79
N LYS A 27 20.13 -3.16 -15.08
CA LYS A 27 20.21 -4.17 -14.03
C LYS A 27 19.68 -3.64 -12.69
N PRO A 28 19.31 -4.52 -11.74
CA PRO A 28 18.85 -4.11 -10.41
C PRO A 28 19.77 -3.09 -9.69
N LEU A 29 21.09 -3.28 -9.75
CA LEU A 29 22.07 -2.36 -9.16
C LEU A 29 22.13 -0.98 -9.86
N GLU A 30 21.66 -0.88 -11.10
CA GLU A 30 21.56 0.39 -11.80
C GLU A 30 20.28 1.14 -11.43
N TRP A 31 19.18 0.42 -11.19
CA TRP A 31 17.93 1.00 -10.66
C TRP A 31 18.08 1.47 -9.21
N GLU A 32 18.91 0.80 -8.42
CA GLU A 32 19.20 1.19 -7.02
C GLU A 32 19.63 2.66 -6.90
N LYS A 33 20.33 3.18 -7.93
CA LYS A 33 20.81 4.57 -7.98
C LYS A 33 19.69 5.62 -8.02
N TYR A 34 18.45 5.19 -8.28
CA TYR A 34 17.28 6.08 -8.34
C TYR A 34 16.42 5.99 -7.08
N LEU A 35 16.61 4.98 -6.22
CA LEU A 35 15.79 4.79 -5.02
C LEU A 35 15.89 5.98 -4.07
N ASN A 36 14.74 6.39 -3.52
CA ASN A 36 14.56 7.54 -2.63
C ASN A 36 14.94 8.89 -3.24
N LYS A 37 15.12 8.94 -4.57
CA LYS A 37 15.43 10.17 -5.29
C LYS A 37 14.20 10.68 -6.02
N GLU A 38 14.14 12.00 -6.21
CA GLU A 38 13.10 12.61 -7.03
C GLU A 38 13.50 12.50 -8.49
N VAL A 39 12.59 11.97 -9.31
CA VAL A 39 12.81 11.80 -10.75
C VAL A 39 11.64 12.36 -11.55
N LYS A 40 11.91 12.70 -12.79
CA LYS A 40 10.92 12.96 -13.81
C LYS A 40 10.95 11.80 -14.83
N VAL A 41 9.83 11.11 -14.96
CA VAL A 41 9.63 9.98 -15.86
C VAL A 41 8.78 10.44 -17.03
N THR A 42 9.31 10.35 -18.25
CA THR A 42 8.52 10.51 -19.46
C THR A 42 8.08 9.14 -19.93
N ALA A 43 6.79 8.96 -20.20
CA ALA A 43 6.19 7.74 -20.69
C ALA A 43 5.51 7.95 -22.04
N ASP A 44 5.02 6.86 -22.64
CA ASP A 44 4.27 6.88 -23.88
C ASP A 44 3.12 7.88 -23.87
N GLU A 45 2.75 8.33 -25.08
CA GLU A 45 1.73 9.36 -25.32
C GLU A 45 2.04 10.74 -24.71
N LYS A 46 3.33 11.04 -24.49
CA LYS A 46 3.83 12.32 -23.93
C LYS A 46 3.38 12.57 -22.48
N ASN A 47 3.02 11.51 -21.76
CA ASN A 47 2.74 11.63 -20.34
C ASN A 47 4.06 11.84 -19.58
N ALA A 48 4.07 12.80 -18.65
CA ALA A 48 5.21 13.05 -17.79
C ALA A 48 4.77 12.99 -16.33
N TYR A 49 5.53 12.26 -15.53
CA TYR A 49 5.30 12.07 -14.11
C TYR A 49 6.53 12.56 -13.36
N GLN A 50 6.34 13.22 -12.23
CA GLN A 50 7.42 13.57 -11.33
C GLN A 50 7.10 13.02 -9.94
N GLY A 51 8.11 12.55 -9.22
CA GLY A 51 7.97 12.10 -7.86
C GLY A 51 9.16 11.31 -7.35
N TRP A 52 9.05 10.86 -6.10
CA TRP A 52 10.11 10.12 -5.41
C TRP A 52 10.03 8.64 -5.76
N VAL A 53 11.12 8.06 -6.27
CA VAL A 53 11.17 6.62 -6.57
C VAL A 53 11.19 5.85 -5.27
N PHE A 54 10.13 5.11 -5.01
CA PHE A 54 10.05 4.22 -3.85
C PHE A 54 10.66 2.85 -4.16
N THR A 55 10.32 2.28 -5.33
CA THR A 55 10.86 1.00 -5.78
C THR A 55 10.78 0.86 -7.30
N VAL A 56 11.54 -0.11 -7.82
CA VAL A 56 11.48 -0.55 -9.21
C VAL A 56 11.26 -2.06 -9.19
N ASP A 57 10.21 -2.53 -9.86
CA ASP A 57 9.99 -3.97 -10.03
C ASP A 57 11.04 -4.56 -10.98
N PRO A 58 11.90 -5.47 -10.54
CA PRO A 58 12.97 -6.00 -11.36
C PRO A 58 12.50 -6.89 -12.50
N VAL A 59 11.25 -7.36 -12.47
CA VAL A 59 10.68 -8.21 -13.53
C VAL A 59 10.16 -7.35 -14.69
N SER A 60 9.36 -6.33 -14.40
CA SER A 60 8.74 -5.50 -15.43
C SER A 60 9.47 -4.18 -15.72
N GLY A 61 10.42 -3.79 -14.88
CA GLY A 61 11.02 -2.45 -14.90
C GLY A 61 10.05 -1.34 -14.50
N SER A 62 8.91 -1.65 -13.89
CA SER A 62 7.92 -0.63 -13.51
C SER A 62 8.42 0.22 -12.34
N ILE A 63 8.22 1.53 -12.43
CA ILE A 63 8.61 2.49 -11.38
C ILE A 63 7.41 2.83 -10.52
N VAL A 64 7.59 2.76 -9.20
CA VAL A 64 6.61 3.28 -8.23
C VAL A 64 7.09 4.63 -7.73
N LEU A 65 6.36 5.69 -8.08
CA LEU A 65 6.58 7.06 -7.61
C LEU A 65 5.64 7.38 -6.45
N VAL A 66 6.16 8.15 -5.50
CA VAL A 66 5.42 8.68 -4.36
C VAL A 66 5.51 10.21 -4.39
N ASN A 67 4.37 10.88 -4.20
CA ASN A 67 4.32 12.33 -4.03
C ASN A 67 3.57 12.70 -2.74
N PHE A 68 4.13 13.66 -2.02
CA PHE A 68 3.52 14.27 -0.84
C PHE A 68 2.75 15.52 -1.31
N VAL A 69 1.42 15.41 -1.39
CA VAL A 69 0.58 16.42 -2.06
C VAL A 69 0.13 17.52 -1.09
N ASP A 70 -0.44 17.11 0.05
CA ASP A 70 -0.90 17.99 1.15
C ASP A 70 -0.51 17.38 2.50
N THR A 71 -0.72 18.11 3.60
CA THR A 71 -0.55 17.60 4.97
C THR A 71 -1.28 16.27 5.17
N GLY A 72 -0.51 15.18 5.27
CA GLY A 72 -1.03 13.83 5.49
C GLY A 72 -1.61 13.12 4.25
N LYS A 73 -1.58 13.73 3.06
CA LYS A 73 -2.02 13.07 1.81
C LYS A 73 -0.84 12.69 0.95
N VAL A 74 -0.84 11.43 0.53
CA VAL A 74 0.19 10.86 -0.34
C VAL A 74 -0.48 10.29 -1.58
N SER A 75 0.10 10.56 -2.75
CA SER A 75 -0.27 9.90 -4.00
C SER A 75 0.82 8.92 -4.40
N VAL A 76 0.42 7.70 -4.77
CA VAL A 76 1.31 6.68 -5.31
C VAL A 76 0.93 6.44 -6.77
N VAL A 77 1.90 6.50 -7.66
CA VAL A 77 1.72 6.29 -9.10
C VAL A 77 2.68 5.21 -9.57
N THR A 78 2.18 4.21 -10.30
CA THR A 78 3.02 3.20 -10.92
C THR A 78 3.08 3.43 -12.43
N ILE A 79 4.28 3.63 -12.96
CA ILE A 79 4.52 3.71 -14.41
C ILE A 79 5.03 2.36 -14.89
N MET A 80 4.34 1.78 -15.88
CA MET A 80 4.70 0.48 -16.44
C MET A 80 6.04 0.56 -17.19
N GLY A 81 6.96 -0.37 -16.92
CA GLY A 81 8.32 -0.31 -17.46
C GLY A 81 8.40 -0.27 -18.99
N HIS A 82 7.50 -0.94 -19.69
CA HIS A 82 7.43 -0.93 -21.15
C HIS A 82 7.02 0.43 -21.73
N ALA A 83 6.29 1.25 -20.97
CA ALA A 83 5.80 2.56 -21.41
C ALA A 83 6.78 3.69 -21.07
N ILE A 84 7.83 3.42 -20.28
CA ILE A 84 8.84 4.43 -19.92
C ILE A 84 9.67 4.77 -21.16
N GLN A 85 10.01 6.04 -21.34
CA GLN A 85 10.90 6.49 -22.41
C GLN A 85 12.18 7.08 -21.82
N THR A 86 12.05 7.94 -20.81
CA THR A 86 13.21 8.55 -20.12
C THR A 86 12.95 8.67 -18.62
N VAL A 87 14.04 8.64 -17.85
CA VAL A 87 14.04 8.89 -16.41
C VAL A 87 15.15 9.90 -16.10
N GLU A 88 14.77 11.09 -15.69
CA GLU A 88 15.66 12.19 -15.36
C GLU A 88 15.72 12.37 -13.84
N LEU A 89 16.93 12.43 -13.28
CA LEU A 89 17.12 12.70 -11.86
C LEU A 89 16.93 14.20 -11.58
N ILE A 90 16.01 14.54 -10.68
CA ILE A 90 15.69 15.92 -10.28
C ILE A 90 16.36 16.29 -8.96
N SER A 91 16.32 15.39 -7.97
CA SER A 91 16.91 15.62 -6.64
C SER A 91 17.41 14.32 -6.02
N GLU A 92 18.58 14.37 -5.38
CA GLU A 92 19.20 13.24 -4.66
C GLU A 92 18.41 12.85 -3.39
N GLY A 93 17.52 13.72 -2.92
CA GLY A 93 16.79 13.52 -1.67
C GLY A 93 17.60 13.82 -0.41
N GLU A 94 16.88 14.15 0.65
CA GLU A 94 17.45 14.33 1.99
C GLU A 94 17.15 13.09 2.83
N ASN A 95 17.95 12.84 3.88
CA ASN A 95 17.72 11.71 4.80
C ASN A 95 16.28 11.69 5.36
N ASN A 96 15.71 12.86 5.63
CA ASN A 96 14.33 13.00 6.10
C ASN A 96 13.29 12.45 5.09
N THR A 97 13.55 12.59 3.78
CA THR A 97 12.65 12.09 2.73
C THR A 97 12.67 10.57 2.66
N THR A 98 13.84 9.95 2.78
CA THR A 98 13.99 8.49 2.85
C THR A 98 13.23 7.90 4.05
N GLU A 99 13.34 8.54 5.22
CA GLU A 99 12.60 8.14 6.42
C GLU A 99 11.08 8.28 6.24
N LYS A 100 10.62 9.37 5.61
CA LYS A 100 9.19 9.53 5.28
C LYS A 100 8.71 8.46 4.31
N LEU A 101 9.47 8.15 3.26
CA LEU A 101 9.11 7.11 2.28
C LEU A 101 9.01 5.73 2.92
N SER A 102 9.97 5.37 3.79
CA SER A 102 9.93 4.08 4.48
C SER A 102 8.74 3.99 5.46
N ALA A 103 8.44 5.07 6.18
CA ALA A 103 7.32 5.13 7.12
C ALA A 103 5.94 4.94 6.47
N LEU A 104 5.76 5.25 5.18
CA LEU A 104 4.47 5.11 4.48
C LEU A 104 3.99 3.66 4.36
N PHE A 105 4.93 2.73 4.25
CA PHE A 105 4.64 1.32 4.02
C PHE A 105 5.07 0.43 5.19
N MET A 106 5.64 1.03 6.23
CA MET A 106 5.73 0.38 7.53
C MET A 106 4.32 0.22 8.09
N PRO A 107 3.99 -0.93 8.70
CA PRO A 107 2.81 -1.02 9.54
C PRO A 107 2.90 0.15 10.52
N VAL A 108 1.85 0.98 10.60
CA VAL A 108 1.74 1.98 11.67
C VAL A 108 2.11 1.24 12.93
N ALA A 109 3.19 1.67 13.60
CA ALA A 109 3.73 0.95 14.75
C ALA A 109 2.55 0.65 15.65
N ALA A 110 2.18 -0.64 15.74
CA ALA A 110 0.98 -1.04 16.45
C ALA A 110 1.12 -0.43 17.83
N LYS A 111 0.23 0.50 18.18
CA LYS A 111 0.34 1.24 19.44
C LYS A 111 0.50 0.19 20.54
N VAL A 112 1.66 0.18 21.18
CA VAL A 112 2.00 -0.88 22.14
C VAL A 112 1.24 -0.54 23.40
N TYR A 113 0.16 -1.30 23.64
CA TYR A 113 -0.64 -1.14 24.85
C TYR A 113 -0.06 -2.00 25.97
N SER A 114 0.00 -1.45 27.18
CA SER A 114 0.26 -2.28 28.36
C SER A 114 -0.90 -3.24 28.63
N ASN A 115 -0.66 -4.30 29.42
CA ASN A 115 -1.73 -5.22 29.81
C ASN A 115 -2.86 -4.50 30.58
N GLU A 116 -2.51 -3.48 31.37
CA GLU A 116 -3.46 -2.64 32.10
C GLU A 116 -4.32 -1.82 31.13
N GLU A 117 -3.72 -1.21 30.11
CA GLU A 117 -4.44 -0.44 29.08
C GLU A 117 -5.36 -1.32 28.25
N LEU A 118 -4.89 -2.51 27.85
CA LEU A 118 -5.73 -3.50 27.16
C LEU A 118 -6.90 -3.94 28.05
N GLY A 119 -6.67 -4.15 29.35
CA GLY A 119 -7.72 -4.49 30.31
C GLY A 119 -8.78 -3.39 30.46
N GLN A 120 -8.35 -2.11 30.51
CA GLN A 120 -9.25 -0.96 30.56
C GLN A 120 -10.07 -0.84 29.28
N ARG A 121 -9.45 -0.98 28.12
CA ARG A 121 -10.13 -0.92 26.81
C ARG A 121 -11.14 -2.02 26.64
N LYS A 122 -10.76 -3.26 26.94
CA LYS A 122 -11.66 -4.42 26.95
C LYS A 122 -12.88 -4.15 27.84
N SER A 123 -12.66 -3.69 29.06
CA SER A 123 -13.74 -3.45 30.03
C SER A 123 -14.67 -2.31 29.60
N SER A 124 -14.09 -1.25 29.03
CA SER A 124 -14.84 -0.10 28.52
C SER A 124 -15.69 -0.49 27.31
N LEU A 125 -15.12 -1.21 26.35
CA LEU A 125 -15.83 -1.71 25.17
C LEU A 125 -16.96 -2.67 25.55
N LYS A 126 -16.70 -3.63 26.47
CA LYS A 126 -17.72 -4.53 26.98
C LYS A 126 -18.88 -3.76 27.62
N SER A 127 -18.57 -2.81 28.50
CA SER A 127 -19.58 -1.98 29.17
C SER A 127 -20.39 -1.14 28.18
N TRP A 128 -19.74 -0.59 27.15
CA TRP A 128 -20.40 0.17 26.09
C TRP A 128 -21.39 -0.69 25.28
N LEU A 129 -20.98 -1.88 24.87
CA LEU A 129 -21.83 -2.81 24.12
C LEU A 129 -23.03 -3.28 24.96
N GLU A 130 -22.80 -3.62 26.24
CA GLU A 130 -23.86 -4.03 27.16
C GLU A 130 -24.85 -2.87 27.44
N LYS A 131 -24.37 -1.64 27.58
CA LYS A 131 -25.20 -0.43 27.69
C LYS A 131 -26.09 -0.22 26.46
N ASN A 132 -25.61 -0.60 25.28
CA ASN A 132 -26.37 -0.62 24.04
C ASN A 132 -27.24 -1.89 23.87
N ARG A 133 -27.42 -2.68 24.94
CA ARG A 133 -28.21 -3.92 24.99
C ARG A 133 -27.72 -5.01 24.05
N ILE A 134 -26.42 -5.04 23.78
CA ILE A 134 -25.79 -6.09 22.98
C ILE A 134 -25.13 -7.08 23.95
N PRO A 135 -25.49 -8.38 23.89
CA PRO A 135 -24.88 -9.37 24.76
C PRO A 135 -23.41 -9.61 24.38
N VAL A 136 -22.52 -9.58 25.38
CA VAL A 136 -21.09 -9.81 25.19
C VAL A 136 -20.63 -10.93 26.12
N THR A 137 -19.82 -11.84 25.58
CA THR A 137 -19.18 -12.93 26.33
C THR A 137 -17.68 -12.90 26.10
N GLU A 138 -16.90 -13.38 27.07
CA GLU A 138 -15.44 -13.46 26.93
C GLU A 138 -15.05 -14.87 26.51
N GLN A 139 -14.18 -15.00 25.51
CA GLN A 139 -13.77 -16.25 24.90
C GLN A 139 -12.24 -16.35 24.76
N GLY A 140 -11.77 -17.59 24.59
CA GLY A 140 -10.35 -17.94 24.48
C GLY A 140 -9.71 -18.27 25.84
N ASP A 141 -8.56 -18.94 25.82
CA ASP A 141 -7.87 -19.44 27.03
C ASP A 141 -7.54 -18.34 28.03
N GLN A 142 -7.26 -17.13 27.53
CA GLN A 142 -6.96 -15.95 28.34
C GLN A 142 -8.14 -14.98 28.47
N HIS A 143 -9.34 -15.35 27.99
CA HIS A 143 -10.53 -14.50 27.96
C HIS A 143 -10.28 -13.14 27.29
N THR A 144 -9.35 -13.09 26.33
CA THR A 144 -8.92 -11.85 25.66
C THR A 144 -9.85 -11.46 24.51
N VAL A 145 -10.65 -12.38 23.99
CA VAL A 145 -11.55 -12.12 22.86
C VAL A 145 -12.95 -11.83 23.37
N LEU A 146 -13.55 -10.72 22.94
CA LEU A 146 -14.96 -10.42 23.21
C LEU A 146 -15.82 -11.00 22.10
N CYS A 147 -16.75 -11.87 22.42
CA CYS A 147 -17.75 -12.38 21.49
C CYS A 147 -19.08 -11.64 21.68
N VAL A 148 -19.46 -10.91 20.64
CA VAL A 148 -20.63 -10.04 20.56
C VAL A 148 -21.77 -10.84 19.92
N ALA A 149 -22.84 -11.06 20.67
CA ALA A 149 -24.04 -11.78 20.26
C ALA A 149 -23.81 -13.16 19.61
N GLY A 150 -22.67 -13.82 19.89
CA GLY A 150 -22.34 -15.14 19.35
C GLY A 150 -21.89 -15.15 17.89
N VAL A 151 -21.84 -14.01 17.22
CA VAL A 151 -21.67 -13.91 15.75
C VAL A 151 -20.53 -13.01 15.30
N LEU A 152 -19.98 -12.20 16.21
CA LEU A 152 -18.86 -11.32 15.95
C LEU A 152 -17.86 -11.45 17.10
N THR A 153 -16.58 -11.44 16.77
CA THR A 153 -15.49 -11.43 17.76
C THR A 153 -14.69 -10.14 17.65
N VAL A 154 -14.18 -9.65 18.78
CA VAL A 154 -13.26 -8.52 18.85
C VAL A 154 -12.03 -8.94 19.63
N SER A 155 -10.87 -8.88 18.98
CA SER A 155 -9.57 -9.18 19.58
C SER A 155 -8.85 -7.89 20.01
N PRO A 156 -7.83 -7.98 20.91
CA PRO A 156 -6.93 -6.86 21.15
C PRO A 156 -6.34 -6.32 19.85
N PRO A 157 -6.10 -5.00 19.71
CA PRO A 157 -6.23 -3.93 20.72
C PRO A 157 -7.64 -3.34 20.94
N TYR A 158 -8.69 -4.01 20.46
CA TYR A 158 -10.11 -3.65 20.64
C TYR A 158 -10.57 -2.41 19.88
N ASN A 159 -9.94 -2.12 18.74
CA ASN A 159 -10.37 -1.09 17.81
C ASN A 159 -11.56 -1.60 16.95
N PRO A 160 -12.29 -0.69 16.27
CA PRO A 160 -13.31 -1.08 15.29
C PRO A 160 -12.76 -2.03 14.21
N GLU A 161 -11.55 -1.78 13.71
CA GLU A 161 -10.90 -2.64 12.72
C GLU A 161 -10.56 -4.05 13.24
N ASP A 162 -10.51 -4.27 14.56
CA ASP A 162 -10.22 -5.57 15.18
C ASP A 162 -11.46 -6.47 15.32
N CYS A 163 -12.58 -6.08 14.71
CA CYS A 163 -13.81 -6.87 14.66
C CYS A 163 -13.76 -7.90 13.54
N ASN A 164 -14.19 -9.12 13.83
CA ASN A 164 -14.28 -10.22 12.86
C ASN A 164 -15.67 -10.86 12.88
N SER A 165 -16.30 -10.98 11.70
CA SER A 165 -17.57 -11.68 11.52
C SER A 165 -17.71 -12.16 10.08
N SER A 166 -18.39 -13.28 9.88
CA SER A 166 -18.81 -13.74 8.55
C SER A 166 -19.97 -12.92 7.96
N ASN A 167 -20.59 -12.03 8.75
CA ASN A 167 -21.68 -11.18 8.32
C ASN A 167 -21.25 -9.71 8.27
N GLU A 168 -21.00 -9.19 7.07
CA GLU A 168 -20.53 -7.81 6.84
C GLU A 168 -21.52 -6.73 7.30
N ILE A 169 -22.82 -7.02 7.29
CA ILE A 169 -23.84 -6.08 7.78
C ILE A 169 -23.74 -5.93 9.30
N ILE A 170 -23.49 -7.03 10.01
CA ILE A 170 -23.29 -7.00 11.47
C ILE A 170 -21.94 -6.34 11.78
N LEU A 171 -20.88 -6.70 11.05
CA LEU A 171 -19.55 -6.13 11.20
C LEU A 171 -19.58 -4.60 11.11
N SER A 172 -20.11 -4.06 10.00
CA SER A 172 -20.19 -2.61 9.78
C SER A 172 -21.02 -1.88 10.85
N ARG A 173 -22.13 -2.47 11.30
CA ARG A 173 -22.97 -1.88 12.37
C ARG A 173 -22.26 -1.86 13.71
N VAL A 174 -21.60 -2.95 14.10
CA VAL A 174 -20.85 -3.01 15.36
C VAL A 174 -19.66 -2.07 15.32
N GLN A 175 -18.92 -2.03 14.21
CA GLN A 175 -17.83 -1.07 14.02
C GLN A 175 -18.31 0.38 14.14
N SER A 176 -19.46 0.70 13.54
CA SER A 176 -20.09 2.02 13.67
C SER A 176 -20.45 2.33 15.12
N LEU A 177 -20.96 1.36 15.86
CA LEU A 177 -21.31 1.52 17.27
C LEU A 177 -20.08 1.72 18.16
N ILE A 178 -18.98 1.03 17.88
CA ILE A 178 -17.71 1.19 18.59
C ILE A 178 -17.13 2.59 18.34
N ASN A 179 -17.22 3.09 17.11
CA ASN A 179 -16.81 4.47 16.77
C ASN A 179 -17.62 5.54 17.52
N CYS A 180 -18.84 5.24 17.96
CA CYS A 180 -19.65 6.15 18.77
C CYS A 180 -19.35 6.06 20.28
N ASN A 181 -18.36 5.27 20.71
CA ASN A 181 -17.99 5.14 22.11
C ASN A 181 -17.25 6.40 22.61
N PRO A 182 -17.85 7.21 23.51
CA PRO A 182 -17.22 8.43 24.01
C PRO A 182 -15.97 8.16 24.87
N ASP A 183 -15.83 6.94 25.41
CA ASP A 183 -14.72 6.56 26.28
C ASP A 183 -13.47 6.08 25.50
N ALA A 184 -13.53 6.02 24.16
CA ALA A 184 -12.40 5.62 23.31
C ALA A 184 -11.30 6.70 23.21
N ASP A 185 -11.66 7.98 23.44
CA ASP A 185 -10.79 9.15 23.20
C ASP A 185 -10.27 9.82 24.48
N HIS A 186 -10.60 9.32 25.67
CA HIS A 186 -10.07 9.91 26.91
C HIS A 186 -8.66 9.39 27.23
N LYS A 187 -7.66 9.90 26.50
CA LYS A 187 -6.35 10.41 26.98
C LYS A 187 -5.34 10.50 25.84
N THR A 188 -5.29 11.68 25.22
CA THR A 188 -4.07 12.24 24.62
C THR A 188 -4.14 13.75 24.81
N ASP A 189 -3.69 14.19 25.98
CA ASP A 189 -2.97 15.46 26.13
C ASP A 189 -1.48 15.11 26.25
#